data_AF-A0A7W1ND39-F1
#
_entry.id   AF-A0A7W1ND39-F1
#
_cell.length_a   1.000
_cell.length_b   1.000
_cell.length_c   1.000
_cell.angle_alpha   90.00
_cell.angle_beta   90.00
_cell.angle_gamma   90.00
#
_symmetry.space_group_name_H-M   'P 1'
#
loop_
_entity.id
_entity.type
_entity.pdbx_description
1 polymer ?
#
loop_
_entity_poly.entity_id
_entity_poly.type
_entity_poly.pdbx_seq_one_letter_code
_entity_poly.pdbx_strand_id
1 'polypeptide(L)'
;MTDAPTDATQPRAFTLRAILIGVGIALPLAWLAPWNDFHLNNTYLFNHYLPPIVVVVLLVLAAVVNPLLGRRSLQRGELAVIAALLLAVGGVASSGFARFWTGVVAGPARLLERQDLPALKQHLDPPVAGHDWRWIPPGDLFLGIPPAGPIDANDPAYKTVIDGYLDGRAQLAQVRVEMGGTVRWRDDQGVEHEAVVAAGTPAAALIGLRAKDTSAGATVLAVGAPSPVPWSAWFLPALAWSPLLIGVVVASIALAFLVRRQWLHNERLPYPIGGVLFQLIDAPPGRLPEVMRSRPFLIAAGCACAIITWRGLHQFGLVPFTIVLDLDFGPILAGAPWTNALDHTHLTHPHLYLGFIALAFLVPLDLSFSLWAVFVGGNLLVMWLRSRGIPIGADHASQFDFGAMIAIAPLVLWLGRHWYGRVALAAIGRSQDPLARATAPWLWAVVAAMAGIALWLVLH
;
A
#
# COMPACT_ATOMS: atom_id res chain seq x y z
N MET A 1 -17.71 -49.85 -10.91
CA MET A 1 -16.52 -49.50 -10.10
C MET A 1 -15.44 -49.09 -11.09
N THR A 2 -15.34 -47.79 -11.35
CA THR A 2 -14.28 -47.20 -12.17
C THR A 2 -13.14 -46.85 -11.23
N ASP A 3 -11.98 -47.46 -11.43
CA ASP A 3 -10.76 -47.17 -10.68
C ASP A 3 -10.43 -45.68 -10.78
N ALA A 4 -10.54 -44.99 -9.63
CA ALA A 4 -9.97 -43.65 -9.48
C ALA A 4 -8.45 -43.79 -9.63
N PRO A 5 -7.78 -42.95 -10.44
CA PRO A 5 -6.34 -43.01 -10.57
C PRO A 5 -5.72 -42.82 -9.18
N THR A 6 -4.91 -43.80 -8.78
CA THR A 6 -4.13 -43.78 -7.55
C THR A 6 -3.31 -42.50 -7.47
N ASP A 7 -3.40 -41.87 -6.30
CA ASP A 7 -2.77 -40.61 -5.92
C ASP A 7 -1.24 -40.72 -6.09
N ALA A 8 -0.76 -40.44 -7.31
CA ALA A 8 0.66 -40.26 -7.57
C ALA A 8 1.09 -39.09 -6.68
N THR A 9 1.82 -39.40 -5.60
CA THR A 9 2.19 -38.46 -4.53
C THR A 9 2.67 -37.15 -5.14
N GLN A 10 1.79 -36.15 -5.18
CA GLN A 10 2.17 -34.84 -5.68
C GLN A 10 3.35 -34.38 -4.83
N PRO A 11 4.45 -33.97 -5.48
CA PRO A 11 5.65 -33.71 -4.72
C PRO A 11 5.42 -32.50 -3.80
N ARG A 12 5.96 -32.58 -2.58
CA ARG A 12 5.63 -31.65 -1.50
C ARG A 12 5.99 -30.21 -1.88
N ALA A 13 4.98 -29.33 -1.88
CA ALA A 13 5.18 -27.90 -2.12
C ALA A 13 5.99 -27.22 -1.00
N PHE A 14 5.74 -27.59 0.26
CA PHE A 14 6.46 -27.07 1.42
C PHE A 14 7.74 -27.87 1.66
N THR A 15 8.85 -27.39 1.09
CA THR A 15 10.20 -27.92 1.35
C THR A 15 11.01 -26.91 2.17
N LEU A 16 11.96 -27.41 2.97
CA LEU A 16 12.90 -26.54 3.70
C LEU A 16 13.65 -25.62 2.73
N ARG A 17 14.05 -26.14 1.57
CA ARG A 17 14.70 -25.37 0.51
C ARG A 17 13.83 -24.22 0.01
N ALA A 18 12.56 -24.45 -0.29
CA ALA A 18 11.65 -23.39 -0.76
C ALA A 18 11.48 -22.29 0.29
N ILE A 19 11.37 -22.67 1.57
CA ILE A 19 11.27 -21.72 2.69
C ILE A 19 12.57 -20.91 2.83
N LEU A 20 13.74 -21.57 2.85
CA LEU A 20 15.03 -20.90 2.98
C LEU A 20 15.29 -19.94 1.81
N ILE A 21 14.97 -20.34 0.58
CA ILE A 21 15.10 -19.46 -0.60
C ILE A 21 14.12 -18.29 -0.48
N GLY A 22 12.85 -18.55 -0.17
CA GLY A 22 11.82 -17.53 -0.04
C GLY A 22 12.17 -16.48 1.04
N VAL A 23 12.55 -16.93 2.24
CA VAL A 23 13.01 -16.05 3.33
C VAL A 23 14.29 -15.32 2.96
N GLY A 24 15.26 -16.02 2.36
CA GLY A 24 16.53 -15.45 1.94
C GLY A 24 16.40 -14.34 0.90
N ILE A 25 15.34 -14.35 0.09
CA ILE A 25 15.03 -13.25 -0.85
C ILE A 25 14.13 -12.20 -0.19
N ALA A 26 13.12 -12.62 0.57
CA ALA A 26 12.13 -11.73 1.14
C ALA A 26 12.71 -10.76 2.20
N LEU A 27 13.65 -11.22 3.04
CA LEU A 27 14.25 -10.39 4.08
C LEU A 27 15.09 -9.22 3.51
N PRO A 28 16.01 -9.44 2.55
CA PRO A 28 16.70 -8.33 1.88
C PRO A 28 15.72 -7.36 1.21
N LEU A 29 14.66 -7.86 0.57
CA LEU A 29 13.66 -7.02 -0.07
C LEU A 29 12.84 -6.19 0.93
N ALA A 30 12.57 -6.73 2.13
CA ALA A 30 11.92 -5.99 3.21
C ALA A 30 12.76 -4.79 3.69
N TRP A 31 14.09 -4.86 3.57
CA TRP A 31 14.99 -3.74 3.86
C TRP A 31 15.19 -2.82 2.64
N LEU A 32 15.34 -3.39 1.45
CA LEU A 32 15.57 -2.65 0.21
C LEU A 32 14.37 -1.80 -0.18
N ALA A 33 13.14 -2.27 0.08
CA ALA A 33 11.93 -1.57 -0.33
C ALA A 33 11.78 -0.20 0.37
N PRO A 34 11.81 -0.07 1.71
CA PRO A 34 11.80 1.24 2.35
C PRO A 34 12.94 2.17 1.88
N TRP A 35 14.13 1.61 1.64
CA TRP A 35 15.25 2.41 1.11
C TRP A 35 14.96 2.92 -0.32
N ASN A 36 14.48 2.08 -1.24
CA ASN A 36 14.07 2.50 -2.57
C ASN A 36 12.93 3.53 -2.52
N ASP A 37 11.94 3.26 -1.70
CA ASP A 37 10.67 3.97 -1.66
C ASP A 37 10.83 5.37 -1.04
N PHE A 38 11.62 5.49 0.03
CA PHE A 38 11.75 6.74 0.78
C PHE A 38 13.11 7.43 0.65
N HIS A 39 14.21 6.68 0.52
CA HIS A 39 15.53 7.28 0.38
C HIS A 39 15.83 7.65 -1.08
N LEU A 40 15.58 6.73 -2.02
CA LEU A 40 15.76 7.02 -3.44
C LEU A 40 14.56 7.74 -4.08
N ASN A 41 13.38 7.70 -3.44
CA ASN A 41 12.11 8.23 -4.00
C ASN A 41 11.79 7.64 -5.39
N ASN A 42 12.11 6.36 -5.57
CA ASN A 42 11.79 5.63 -6.79
C ASN A 42 10.35 5.11 -6.76
N THR A 43 9.94 4.46 -7.85
CA THR A 43 8.67 3.73 -7.88
C THR A 43 8.64 2.67 -6.77
N TYR A 44 7.55 2.64 -6.02
CA TYR A 44 7.32 1.69 -4.93
C TYR A 44 7.49 0.23 -5.38
N LEU A 45 8.41 -0.50 -4.74
CA LEU A 45 8.72 -1.90 -5.11
C LEU A 45 7.55 -2.85 -4.81
N PHE A 46 6.95 -2.68 -3.62
CA PHE A 46 5.75 -3.40 -3.22
C PHE A 46 4.57 -2.46 -3.31
N ASN A 47 3.96 -2.34 -4.49
CA ASN A 47 2.78 -1.50 -4.67
C ASN A 47 1.76 -2.19 -5.56
N HIS A 48 0.49 -1.90 -5.32
CA HIS A 48 -0.66 -2.56 -5.97
C HIS A 48 -0.74 -4.07 -5.69
N TYR A 49 -1.77 -4.70 -6.27
CA TYR A 49 -2.07 -6.12 -6.13
C TYR A 49 -1.09 -7.04 -6.89
N LEU A 50 -0.29 -6.49 -7.82
CA LEU A 50 0.79 -7.18 -8.53
C LEU A 50 2.12 -6.44 -8.31
N PRO A 51 2.81 -6.66 -7.17
CA PRO A 51 4.06 -5.97 -6.87
C PRO A 51 5.10 -6.19 -7.98
N PRO A 52 5.63 -5.11 -8.63
CA PRO A 52 6.59 -5.23 -9.72
C PRO A 52 7.81 -6.07 -9.34
N ILE A 53 8.34 -5.88 -8.12
CA ILE A 53 9.52 -6.61 -7.64
C ILE A 53 9.27 -8.11 -7.53
N VAL A 54 8.05 -8.52 -7.14
CA VAL A 54 7.70 -9.95 -7.02
C VAL A 54 7.64 -10.59 -8.41
N VAL A 55 7.07 -9.89 -9.40
CA VAL A 55 7.06 -10.35 -10.79
C VAL A 55 8.47 -10.50 -11.33
N VAL A 56 9.34 -9.50 -11.13
CA VAL A 56 10.73 -9.54 -11.58
C VAL A 56 11.50 -10.70 -10.93
N VAL A 57 11.37 -10.87 -9.61
CA VAL A 57 12.03 -11.96 -8.90
C VAL A 57 11.55 -13.32 -9.39
N LEU A 58 10.23 -13.51 -9.56
CA LEU A 58 9.68 -14.76 -10.06
C LEU A 58 10.04 -15.00 -11.52
N LEU A 59 10.11 -13.96 -12.34
CA LEU A 59 10.60 -14.05 -13.71
C LEU A 59 12.05 -14.52 -13.74
N VAL A 60 12.94 -13.91 -12.96
CA VAL A 60 14.35 -14.34 -12.86
C VAL A 60 14.46 -15.76 -12.33
N LEU A 61 13.71 -16.09 -11.27
CA LEU A 61 13.71 -17.44 -10.71
C LEU A 61 13.22 -18.48 -11.72
N ALA A 62 12.10 -18.25 -12.37
CA ALA A 62 11.49 -19.21 -13.29
C ALA A 62 12.23 -19.30 -14.64
N ALA A 63 12.74 -18.18 -15.15
CA ALA A 63 13.32 -18.09 -16.49
C ALA A 63 14.83 -18.31 -16.53
N VAL A 64 15.54 -17.93 -15.47
CA VAL A 64 17.01 -17.93 -15.45
C VAL A 64 17.49 -18.97 -14.45
N VAL A 65 17.14 -18.82 -13.17
CA VAL A 65 17.69 -19.68 -12.11
C VAL A 65 17.20 -21.12 -12.25
N ASN A 66 15.90 -21.33 -12.45
CA ASN A 66 15.31 -22.67 -12.44
C ASN A 66 15.84 -23.56 -13.58
N PRO A 67 15.96 -23.08 -14.83
CA PRO A 67 16.61 -23.85 -15.90
C PRO A 67 18.09 -24.14 -15.63
N LEU A 68 18.83 -23.17 -15.07
CA LEU A 68 20.25 -23.34 -14.74
C LEU A 68 20.48 -24.37 -13.61
N LEU A 69 19.52 -24.57 -12.71
CA LEU A 69 19.60 -25.56 -11.64
C LEU A 69 19.51 -27.01 -12.15
N GLY A 70 19.05 -27.25 -13.39
CA GLY A 70 18.97 -28.58 -14.00
C GLY A 70 18.26 -29.60 -13.10
N ARG A 71 18.98 -30.63 -12.64
CA ARG A 71 18.45 -31.69 -11.74
C ARG A 71 17.97 -31.17 -10.38
N ARG A 72 18.39 -29.98 -9.95
CA ARG A 72 17.98 -29.31 -8.71
C ARG A 72 16.94 -28.23 -8.95
N SER A 73 16.23 -28.28 -10.07
CA SER A 73 15.15 -27.34 -10.39
C SER A 73 14.09 -27.30 -9.30
N LEU A 74 13.56 -26.11 -9.04
CA LEU A 74 12.40 -25.86 -8.21
C LEU A 74 11.14 -26.40 -8.88
N GLN A 75 10.33 -27.07 -8.09
CA GLN A 75 9.02 -27.53 -8.52
C GLN A 75 8.00 -26.38 -8.45
N ARG A 76 6.89 -26.53 -9.19
CA ARG A 76 5.76 -25.59 -9.15
C ARG A 76 5.33 -25.24 -7.72
N GLY A 77 5.22 -26.25 -6.85
CA GLY A 77 4.85 -26.06 -5.45
C GLY A 77 5.87 -25.23 -4.66
N GLU A 78 7.17 -25.44 -4.90
CA GLU A 78 8.23 -24.69 -4.25
C GLU A 78 8.26 -23.22 -4.71
N LEU A 79 8.07 -22.97 -6.02
CA LEU A 79 7.94 -21.63 -6.56
C LEU A 79 6.70 -20.90 -6.03
N ALA A 80 5.58 -21.61 -5.85
CA ALA A 80 4.38 -21.06 -5.23
C ALA A 80 4.60 -20.64 -3.78
N VAL A 81 5.35 -21.45 -3.00
CA VAL A 81 5.73 -21.11 -1.62
C VAL A 81 6.63 -19.86 -1.60
N ILE A 82 7.63 -19.79 -2.49
CA ILE A 82 8.49 -18.61 -2.61
C ILE A 82 7.67 -17.37 -2.97
N ALA A 83 6.78 -17.45 -3.96
CA ALA A 83 5.90 -16.35 -4.35
C ALA A 83 5.01 -15.88 -3.19
N ALA A 84 4.40 -16.81 -2.45
CA ALA A 84 3.58 -16.49 -1.29
C ALA A 84 4.38 -15.80 -0.17
N LEU A 85 5.60 -16.26 0.11
CA LEU A 85 6.49 -15.63 1.09
C LEU A 85 6.88 -14.21 0.66
N LEU A 86 7.22 -13.99 -0.61
CA LEU A 86 7.55 -12.66 -1.13
C LEU A 86 6.38 -11.68 -1.01
N LEU A 87 5.16 -12.12 -1.37
CA LEU A 87 3.95 -11.31 -1.25
C LEU A 87 3.63 -10.99 0.22
N ALA A 88 3.72 -11.99 1.10
CA ALA A 88 3.39 -11.82 2.51
C ALA A 88 4.40 -10.92 3.23
N VAL A 89 5.69 -11.27 3.19
CA VAL A 89 6.74 -10.56 3.94
C VAL A 89 6.98 -9.18 3.35
N GLY A 90 7.13 -9.09 2.03
CA GLY A 90 7.42 -7.82 1.37
C GLY A 90 6.24 -6.84 1.41
N GLY A 91 5.01 -7.34 1.24
CA GLY A 91 3.81 -6.52 1.37
C GLY A 91 3.59 -5.98 2.78
N VAL A 92 3.84 -6.81 3.80
CA VAL A 92 3.74 -6.37 5.21
C VAL A 92 4.85 -5.40 5.57
N ALA A 93 6.10 -5.67 5.18
CA ALA A 93 7.23 -4.81 5.56
C ALA A 93 7.20 -3.43 4.86
N SER A 94 6.94 -3.38 3.56
CA SER A 94 6.94 -2.13 2.78
C SER A 94 5.59 -1.41 2.88
N SER A 95 4.55 -1.90 2.19
CA SER A 95 3.23 -1.24 2.18
C SER A 95 2.63 -1.14 3.57
N GLY A 96 2.59 -2.26 4.29
CA GLY A 96 1.96 -2.33 5.60
C GLY A 96 2.67 -1.44 6.61
N PHE A 97 3.89 -1.81 6.99
CA PHE A 97 4.59 -1.19 8.11
C PHE A 97 5.22 0.15 7.73
N ALA A 98 5.98 0.21 6.65
CA ALA A 98 6.72 1.42 6.31
C ALA A 98 5.81 2.54 5.78
N ARG A 99 4.74 2.22 5.03
CA ARG A 99 3.83 3.23 4.43
C ARG A 99 2.55 3.45 5.24
N PHE A 100 1.73 2.42 5.44
CA PHE A 100 0.40 2.60 6.06
C PHE A 100 0.49 2.78 7.57
N TRP A 101 1.23 1.93 8.28
CA TRP A 101 1.26 1.96 9.74
C TRP A 101 1.84 3.27 10.29
N THR A 102 2.96 3.74 9.74
CA THR A 102 3.55 5.03 10.11
C THR A 102 2.57 6.18 9.93
N GLY A 103 1.83 6.20 8.81
CA GLY A 103 0.77 7.18 8.56
C GLY A 103 -0.43 7.06 9.50
N VAL A 104 -0.84 5.84 9.85
CA VAL A 104 -1.95 5.58 10.78
C VAL A 104 -1.60 5.98 12.22
N VAL A 105 -0.37 5.76 12.66
CA VAL A 105 0.07 6.14 14.00
C VAL A 105 0.29 7.66 14.12
N ALA A 106 0.86 8.30 13.10
CA ALA A 106 1.12 9.75 13.13
C ALA A 106 -0.09 10.61 12.71
N GLY A 107 -1.03 10.05 11.95
CA GLY A 107 -2.15 10.77 11.35
C GLY A 107 -3.11 11.44 12.35
N PRO A 108 -3.48 10.81 13.48
CA PRO A 108 -4.41 11.40 14.44
C PRO A 108 -3.90 12.71 15.07
N ALA A 109 -2.62 12.79 15.45
CA ALA A 109 -2.00 14.03 15.91
C ALA A 109 -2.19 15.17 14.89
N ARG A 110 -2.02 14.85 13.60
CA ARG A 110 -2.21 15.78 12.48
C ARG A 110 -3.65 16.21 12.26
N LEU A 111 -4.58 15.27 12.33
CA LEU A 111 -6.00 15.53 12.09
C LEU A 111 -6.63 16.38 13.19
N LEU A 112 -6.34 16.07 14.46
CA LEU A 112 -6.85 16.79 15.64
C LEU A 112 -6.49 18.27 15.64
N GLU A 113 -5.35 18.56 15.08
CA GLU A 113 -4.76 19.88 15.01
C GLU A 113 -5.31 20.70 13.83
N ARG A 114 -5.24 20.12 12.62
CA ARG A 114 -5.59 20.83 11.39
C ARG A 114 -7.09 20.95 11.17
N GLN A 115 -7.87 20.04 11.74
CA GLN A 115 -9.32 20.08 11.62
C GLN A 115 -9.92 20.56 12.93
N ASP A 116 -10.88 21.48 12.83
CA ASP A 116 -11.68 21.82 14.00
C ASP A 116 -12.70 20.71 14.24
N LEU A 117 -12.30 19.74 15.06
CA LEU A 117 -13.11 18.60 15.48
C LEU A 117 -13.60 18.83 16.91
N PRO A 118 -14.59 19.73 17.14
CA PRO A 118 -15.05 20.07 18.48
C PRO A 118 -15.55 18.84 19.23
N ALA A 119 -16.09 17.84 18.52
CA ALA A 119 -16.48 16.56 19.09
C ALA A 119 -15.29 15.77 19.66
N LEU A 120 -14.11 15.74 19.02
CA LEU A 120 -12.93 15.06 19.58
C LEU A 120 -12.22 15.91 20.65
N LYS A 121 -12.10 17.24 20.42
CA LYS A 121 -11.44 18.17 21.36
C LYS A 121 -12.15 18.22 22.71
N GLN A 122 -13.49 18.18 22.73
CA GLN A 122 -14.30 18.10 23.97
C GLN A 122 -14.09 16.81 24.79
N HIS A 123 -13.54 15.74 24.20
CA HIS A 123 -13.18 14.51 24.92
C HIS A 123 -11.73 14.51 25.43
N LEU A 124 -10.91 15.48 25.01
CA LEU A 124 -9.51 15.66 25.43
C LEU A 124 -9.34 16.71 26.53
N ASP A 125 -10.34 17.58 26.73
CA ASP A 125 -10.37 18.52 27.85
C ASP A 125 -10.57 17.79 29.19
N PRO A 126 -9.95 18.25 30.30
CA PRO A 126 -10.13 17.64 31.61
C PRO A 126 -11.62 17.63 32.00
N PRO A 127 -12.09 16.58 32.70
CA PRO A 127 -13.52 16.37 32.92
C PRO A 127 -14.12 17.54 33.70
N VAL A 128 -15.08 18.23 33.08
CA VAL A 128 -16.04 19.06 33.81
C VAL A 128 -16.92 18.11 34.62
N ALA A 129 -16.90 18.26 35.94
CA ALA A 129 -17.66 17.42 36.87
C ALA A 129 -19.14 17.29 36.44
N GLY A 130 -19.60 16.07 36.13
CA GLY A 130 -21.03 15.77 35.95
C GLY A 130 -21.48 15.10 34.64
N HIS A 131 -20.60 14.69 33.73
CA HIS A 131 -20.99 13.92 32.52
C HIS A 131 -20.25 12.57 32.43
N ASP A 132 -20.85 11.54 33.02
CA ASP A 132 -20.31 10.16 33.16
C ASP A 132 -20.39 9.27 31.90
N TRP A 133 -20.89 9.77 30.76
CA TRP A 133 -21.11 8.93 29.56
C TRP A 133 -20.09 9.14 28.42
N ARG A 134 -19.11 10.02 28.60
CA ARG A 134 -18.15 10.35 27.53
C ARG A 134 -16.99 9.36 27.51
N TRP A 135 -16.79 8.72 26.36
CA TRP A 135 -15.63 7.88 26.07
C TRP A 135 -14.41 8.80 25.92
N ILE A 136 -13.65 9.00 27.00
CA ILE A 136 -12.38 9.74 26.96
C ILE A 136 -11.38 8.80 26.29
N PRO A 137 -10.85 9.13 25.08
CA PRO A 137 -9.71 8.40 24.57
C PRO A 137 -8.59 8.60 25.60
N PRO A 138 -8.02 7.54 26.21
CA PRO A 138 -6.88 7.71 27.09
C PRO A 138 -5.84 8.62 26.42
N GLY A 139 -5.37 9.66 27.11
CA GLY A 139 -4.29 10.53 26.57
C GLY A 139 -3.01 9.74 26.28
N ASP A 140 -2.89 8.54 26.89
CA ASP A 140 -1.86 7.54 26.65
C ASP A 140 -2.13 6.63 25.44
N LEU A 141 -3.30 6.74 24.79
CA LEU A 141 -3.43 6.23 23.43
C LEU A 141 -2.29 6.89 22.66
N PHE A 142 -1.48 6.06 22.05
CA PHE A 142 -0.38 6.41 21.16
C PHE A 142 -0.81 7.17 19.89
N LEU A 143 -1.86 8.01 19.98
CA LEU A 143 -2.27 9.08 19.08
C LEU A 143 -1.25 10.21 19.02
N GLY A 144 -0.23 10.19 19.88
CA GLY A 144 0.84 11.20 19.91
C GLY A 144 0.44 12.50 20.59
N ILE A 145 -0.56 12.47 21.49
CA ILE A 145 -1.00 13.63 22.26
C ILE A 145 -0.26 13.62 23.61
N PRO A 146 0.64 14.58 23.89
CA PRO A 146 1.30 14.68 25.18
C PRO A 146 0.28 14.78 26.34
N PRO A 147 0.62 14.31 27.55
CA PRO A 147 -0.16 14.56 28.76
C PRO A 147 -0.38 16.06 29.06
N ALA A 148 0.46 16.92 28.47
CA ALA A 148 0.38 18.37 28.56
C ALA A 148 -0.61 19.02 27.57
N GLY A 149 -1.30 18.23 26.74
CA GLY A 149 -2.21 18.70 25.70
C GLY A 149 -1.67 18.52 24.28
N PRO A 150 -2.45 18.88 23.25
CA PRO A 150 -2.06 18.73 21.85
C PRO A 150 -0.77 19.51 21.54
N ILE A 151 0.06 18.94 20.65
CA ILE A 151 1.26 19.62 20.10
C ILE A 151 0.76 20.83 19.29
N ASP A 152 1.48 21.97 19.33
CA ASP A 152 1.12 23.15 18.53
C ASP A 152 1.51 22.96 17.05
N ALA A 153 0.55 23.16 16.14
CA ALA A 153 0.70 23.01 14.70
C ALA A 153 1.74 23.98 14.16
N ASN A 154 1.88 25.10 14.84
CA ASN A 154 2.82 26.14 14.49
C ASN A 154 4.22 25.86 15.02
N ASP A 155 4.40 24.82 15.86
CA ASP A 155 5.71 24.35 16.27
C ASP A 155 6.55 24.01 15.03
N PRO A 156 7.71 24.67 14.84
CA PRO A 156 8.61 24.38 13.74
C PRO A 156 9.04 22.91 13.66
N ALA A 157 9.17 22.21 14.79
CA ALA A 157 9.48 20.79 14.83
C ALA A 157 8.34 19.93 14.29
N TYR A 158 7.11 20.27 14.62
CA TYR A 158 5.94 19.58 14.08
C TYR A 158 5.81 19.77 12.56
N LYS A 159 5.92 21.01 12.06
CA LYS A 159 5.87 21.32 10.62
C LYS A 159 6.99 20.63 9.83
N THR A 160 8.17 20.50 10.43
CA THR A 160 9.31 19.88 9.74
C THR A 160 9.21 18.37 9.75
N VAL A 161 8.87 17.77 10.89
CA VAL A 161 8.90 16.30 11.06
C VAL A 161 7.60 15.65 10.59
N ILE A 162 6.45 16.12 11.06
CA ILE A 162 5.14 15.50 10.79
C ILE A 162 4.60 15.93 9.43
N ASP A 163 4.51 17.24 9.18
CA ASP A 163 4.05 17.75 7.90
C ASP A 163 5.06 17.46 6.78
N GLY A 164 6.36 17.58 7.05
CA GLY A 164 7.41 17.19 6.11
C GLY A 164 7.29 15.74 5.67
N TYR A 165 7.09 14.81 6.61
CA TYR A 165 6.89 13.39 6.31
C TYR A 165 5.60 13.15 5.52
N LEU A 166 4.46 13.67 5.99
CA LEU A 166 3.14 13.34 5.43
C LEU A 166 2.79 14.11 4.14
N ASP A 167 3.36 15.30 3.92
CA ASP A 167 3.23 16.04 2.66
C ASP A 167 4.29 15.61 1.63
N GLY A 168 5.15 14.65 1.98
CA GLY A 168 6.30 14.26 1.15
C GLY A 168 7.32 15.38 0.96
N ARG A 169 7.27 16.43 1.78
CA ARG A 169 8.18 17.60 1.74
C ARG A 169 9.52 17.36 2.43
N ALA A 170 9.71 16.22 3.09
CA ALA A 170 11.02 15.68 3.46
C ALA A 170 11.84 15.25 2.22
N GLN A 171 11.40 15.63 1.02
CA GLN A 171 12.20 15.65 -0.19
C GLN A 171 13.18 16.81 -0.13
N LEU A 172 14.47 16.49 0.01
CA LEU A 172 15.52 16.99 -0.88
C LEU A 172 16.82 16.25 -0.60
N ALA A 173 17.40 15.68 -1.66
CA ALA A 173 18.69 15.00 -1.71
C ALA A 173 19.91 15.91 -1.40
N GLN A 174 19.71 16.96 -0.61
CA GLN A 174 20.77 17.87 -0.17
C GLN A 174 20.63 18.04 1.33
N VAL A 175 21.73 17.83 2.06
CA VAL A 175 21.81 17.95 3.51
C VAL A 175 21.40 19.38 3.91
N ARG A 176 20.16 19.52 4.38
CA ARG A 176 19.60 20.77 4.90
C ARG A 176 19.55 20.70 6.42
N VAL A 177 19.60 21.86 7.04
CA VAL A 177 19.37 21.99 8.48
C VAL A 177 17.95 21.50 8.78
N GLU A 178 17.85 20.44 9.56
CA GLU A 178 16.59 19.81 9.97
C GLU A 178 16.48 19.80 11.49
N MET A 179 15.25 19.74 12.01
CA MET A 179 15.02 19.59 13.44
C MET A 179 15.65 18.31 13.97
N GLY A 180 16.35 18.41 15.10
CA GLY A 180 17.13 17.33 15.68
C GLY A 180 18.49 17.08 15.02
N GLY A 181 18.82 17.75 13.91
CA GLY A 181 20.15 17.75 13.30
C GLY A 181 21.11 18.70 14.00
N THR A 182 22.41 18.42 13.90
CA THR A 182 23.44 19.36 14.34
C THR A 182 23.69 20.38 13.22
N VAL A 183 23.75 21.67 13.54
CA VAL A 183 24.16 22.70 12.58
C VAL A 183 25.33 23.48 13.15
N ARG A 184 26.35 23.70 12.32
CA ARG A 184 27.41 24.66 12.59
C ARG A 184 27.16 25.89 11.75
N TRP A 185 27.06 27.07 12.35
CA TRP A 185 26.83 28.32 11.65
C TRP A 185 27.74 29.43 12.18
N ARG A 186 27.92 30.48 11.39
CA ARG A 186 28.63 31.70 11.77
C ARG A 186 27.62 32.83 11.89
N ASP A 187 27.63 33.57 12.98
CA ASP A 187 26.75 34.74 13.17
C ASP A 187 27.28 36.00 12.46
N ASP A 188 26.55 37.10 12.61
CA ASP A 188 26.84 38.41 12.01
C ASP A 188 28.09 39.07 12.61
N GLN A 189 28.49 38.66 13.82
CA GLN A 189 29.72 39.06 14.50
C GLN A 189 30.92 38.18 14.12
N GLY A 190 30.72 37.16 13.29
CA GLY A 190 31.75 36.25 12.82
C GLY A 190 32.08 35.10 13.78
N VAL A 191 31.31 34.92 14.84
CA VAL A 191 31.49 33.82 15.82
C VAL A 191 30.86 32.55 15.29
N GLU A 192 31.59 31.44 15.39
CA GLU A 192 31.09 30.12 15.00
C GLU A 192 30.37 29.44 16.17
N HIS A 193 29.18 28.93 15.90
CA HIS A 193 28.33 28.21 16.84
C HIS A 193 28.01 26.83 16.30
N GLU A 194 27.88 25.86 17.18
CA GLU A 194 27.44 24.50 16.85
C GLU A 194 26.38 24.05 17.86
N ALA A 195 25.20 23.69 17.37
CA ALA A 195 24.10 23.27 18.22
C ALA A 195 23.18 22.26 17.53
N VAL A 196 22.45 21.51 18.33
CA VAL A 196 21.31 20.71 17.85
C VAL A 196 20.15 21.67 17.59
N VAL A 197 19.55 21.55 16.40
CA VAL A 197 18.38 22.33 16.00
C VAL A 197 17.18 21.86 16.83
N ALA A 198 16.69 22.70 17.73
CA ALA A 198 15.52 22.44 18.57
C ALA A 198 14.61 23.67 18.64
N ALA A 199 13.33 23.48 18.93
CA ALA A 199 12.37 24.59 19.05
C ALA A 199 12.86 25.62 20.09
N GLY A 200 12.79 26.91 19.76
CA GLY A 200 13.26 28.01 20.62
C GLY A 200 14.77 28.25 20.63
N THR A 201 15.58 27.46 19.90
CA THR A 201 17.01 27.71 19.75
C THR A 201 17.31 28.65 18.57
N PRO A 202 18.43 29.40 18.58
CA PRO A 202 18.85 30.21 17.42
C PRO A 202 19.01 29.38 16.13
N ALA A 203 19.41 28.11 16.29
CA ALA A 203 19.54 27.15 15.20
C ALA A 203 18.20 26.86 14.47
N ALA A 204 17.05 27.04 15.14
CA ALA A 204 15.73 26.81 14.52
C ALA A 204 15.44 27.79 13.37
N ALA A 205 16.01 29.01 13.40
CA ALA A 205 15.86 29.98 12.32
C ALA A 205 16.59 29.56 11.02
N LEU A 206 17.47 28.55 11.11
CA LEU A 206 18.28 28.05 10.01
C LEU A 206 17.67 26.83 9.32
N ILE A 207 16.51 26.33 9.80
CA ILE A 207 15.84 25.16 9.23
C ILE A 207 15.58 25.36 7.73
N GLY A 208 15.89 24.34 6.94
CA GLY A 208 15.74 24.36 5.48
C GLY A 208 16.92 24.97 4.72
N LEU A 209 17.87 25.64 5.40
CA LEU A 209 19.09 26.14 4.77
C LEU A 209 20.10 25.03 4.52
N ARG A 210 20.95 25.21 3.51
CA ARG A 210 22.06 24.31 3.16
C ARG A 210 23.37 24.86 3.70
N ALA A 211 24.40 24.02 3.72
CA ALA A 211 25.76 24.51 3.91
C ALA A 211 26.08 25.62 2.90
N LYS A 212 26.64 26.73 3.39
CA LYS A 212 26.96 28.00 2.72
C LYS A 212 25.78 28.94 2.47
N ASP A 213 24.54 28.53 2.76
CA ASP A 213 23.41 29.46 2.71
C ASP A 213 23.50 30.46 3.87
N THR A 214 23.06 31.69 3.62
CA THR A 214 23.04 32.78 4.60
C THR A 214 21.63 33.30 4.77
N SER A 215 21.16 33.41 6.01
CA SER A 215 19.85 33.98 6.34
C SER A 215 19.94 34.75 7.64
N ALA A 216 19.29 35.92 7.71
CA ALA A 216 19.21 36.76 8.91
C ALA A 216 20.56 37.00 9.63
N GLY A 217 21.64 37.21 8.87
CA GLY A 217 22.98 37.44 9.41
C GLY A 217 23.77 36.18 9.79
N ALA A 218 23.18 34.99 9.71
CA ALA A 218 23.83 33.72 10.01
C ALA A 218 24.16 32.92 8.73
N THR A 219 25.41 32.48 8.60
CA THR A 219 25.90 31.62 7.50
C THR A 219 26.06 30.19 7.97
N VAL A 220 25.39 29.23 7.33
CA VAL A 220 25.52 27.81 7.68
C VAL A 220 26.87 27.29 7.19
N LEU A 221 27.72 26.78 8.07
CA LEU A 221 29.05 26.24 7.75
C LEU A 221 28.99 24.75 7.44
N ALA A 222 28.26 24.00 8.25
CA ALA A 222 28.10 22.56 8.09
C ALA A 222 26.75 22.10 8.66
N VAL A 223 26.18 21.07 8.06
CA VAL A 223 25.00 20.39 8.55
C VAL A 223 25.40 18.96 8.92
N GLY A 224 25.27 18.64 10.20
CA GLY A 224 25.49 17.31 10.77
C GLY A 224 24.27 16.41 10.58
N ALA A 225 24.49 15.11 10.75
CA ALA A 225 23.42 14.13 10.63
C ALA A 225 22.31 14.39 11.67
N PRO A 226 21.03 14.11 11.33
CA PRO A 226 19.95 14.12 12.32
C PRO A 226 20.28 13.20 13.49
N SER A 227 19.83 13.59 14.68
CA SER A 227 19.91 12.74 15.87
C SER A 227 19.30 11.37 15.57
N PRO A 228 19.93 10.27 16.02
CA PRO A 228 19.43 8.93 15.73
C PRO A 228 18.00 8.79 16.21
N VAL A 229 17.15 8.15 15.38
CA VAL A 229 15.76 7.88 15.72
C VAL A 229 15.70 7.18 17.08
N PRO A 230 14.91 7.69 18.05
CA PRO A 230 14.85 7.12 19.39
C PRO A 230 14.03 5.82 19.37
N TRP A 231 14.61 4.72 18.87
CA TRP A 231 13.92 3.43 18.72
C TRP A 231 13.30 2.92 20.03
N SER A 232 13.90 3.24 21.17
CA SER A 232 13.36 2.93 22.49
C SER A 232 12.01 3.59 22.77
N ALA A 233 11.79 4.81 22.28
CA ALA A 233 10.53 5.52 22.41
C ALA A 233 9.42 4.91 21.53
N TRP A 234 9.79 4.25 20.43
CA TRP A 234 8.85 3.64 19.48
C TRP A 234 8.47 2.20 19.82
N PHE A 235 9.28 1.51 20.63
CA PHE A 235 9.06 0.10 20.95
C PHE A 235 7.73 -0.14 21.68
N LEU A 236 7.44 0.65 22.71
CA LEU A 236 6.20 0.52 23.48
C LEU A 236 4.94 0.86 22.65
N PRO A 237 4.90 1.96 21.86
CA PRO A 237 3.83 2.18 20.90
C PRO A 237 3.67 1.02 19.91
N ALA A 238 4.76 0.54 19.30
CA ALA A 238 4.68 -0.55 18.34
C ALA A 238 4.09 -1.83 18.97
N LEU A 239 4.45 -2.13 20.21
CA LEU A 239 3.88 -3.26 20.95
C LEU A 239 2.41 -3.03 21.29
N ALA A 240 2.02 -1.82 21.68
CA ALA A 240 0.63 -1.49 21.99
C ALA A 240 -0.28 -1.59 20.76
N TRP A 241 0.17 -1.18 19.58
CA TRP A 241 -0.57 -1.33 18.31
C TRP A 241 -0.51 -2.75 17.73
N SER A 242 0.40 -3.61 18.21
CA SER A 242 0.59 -4.95 17.64
C SER A 242 -0.66 -5.86 17.70
N PRO A 243 -1.50 -5.87 18.76
CA PRO A 243 -2.71 -6.70 18.77
C PRO A 243 -3.70 -6.26 17.69
N LEU A 244 -3.83 -4.95 17.45
CA LEU A 244 -4.67 -4.42 16.37
C LEU A 244 -4.15 -4.89 15.01
N LEU A 245 -2.85 -4.73 14.75
CA LEU A 245 -2.24 -5.12 13.48
C LEU A 245 -2.31 -6.62 13.21
N ILE A 246 -1.94 -7.43 14.22
CA ILE A 246 -2.03 -8.89 14.14
C ILE A 246 -3.48 -9.30 13.95
N GLY A 247 -4.42 -8.68 14.68
CA GLY A 247 -5.85 -8.90 14.51
C GLY A 247 -6.30 -8.64 13.08
N VAL A 248 -5.93 -7.50 12.48
CA VAL A 248 -6.29 -7.17 11.09
C VAL A 248 -5.70 -8.18 10.09
N VAL A 249 -4.43 -8.58 10.27
CA VAL A 249 -3.78 -9.58 9.41
C VAL A 249 -4.48 -10.95 9.54
N VAL A 250 -4.75 -11.40 10.77
CA VAL A 250 -5.44 -12.67 11.03
C VAL A 250 -6.86 -12.64 10.47
N ALA A 251 -7.61 -11.56 10.69
CA ALA A 251 -8.94 -11.38 10.14
C ALA A 251 -8.93 -11.42 8.61
N SER A 252 -7.97 -10.75 7.98
CA SER A 252 -7.83 -10.73 6.51
C SER A 252 -7.51 -12.10 5.94
N ILE A 253 -6.56 -12.83 6.53
CA ILE A 253 -6.21 -14.20 6.12
C ILE A 253 -7.40 -15.13 6.32
N ALA A 254 -8.04 -15.09 7.50
CA ALA A 254 -9.16 -15.95 7.83
C ALA A 254 -10.39 -15.66 6.94
N LEU A 255 -10.67 -14.40 6.65
CA LEU A 255 -11.71 -13.99 5.71
C LEU A 255 -11.39 -14.50 4.30
N ALA A 256 -10.15 -14.39 3.83
CA ALA A 256 -9.73 -14.94 2.54
C ALA A 256 -10.01 -16.45 2.45
N PHE A 257 -9.73 -17.23 3.50
CA PHE A 257 -10.07 -18.66 3.53
C PHE A 257 -11.59 -18.92 3.52
N LEU A 258 -12.38 -18.08 4.18
CA LEU A 258 -13.83 -18.20 4.25
C LEU A 258 -14.51 -17.93 2.89
N VAL A 259 -14.09 -16.84 2.22
CA VAL A 259 -14.70 -16.39 0.94
C VAL A 259 -14.12 -17.11 -0.27
N ARG A 260 -12.85 -17.57 -0.22
CA ARG A 260 -12.15 -18.20 -1.35
C ARG A 260 -12.99 -19.29 -2.02
N ARG A 261 -13.64 -20.16 -1.24
CA ARG A 261 -14.42 -21.25 -1.84
C ARG A 261 -15.60 -20.72 -2.64
N GLN A 262 -16.36 -19.79 -2.05
CA GLN A 262 -17.50 -19.15 -2.70
C GLN A 262 -17.08 -18.47 -4.00
N TRP A 263 -16.03 -17.64 -3.93
CA TRP A 263 -15.54 -16.89 -5.08
C TRP A 263 -14.96 -17.77 -6.18
N LEU A 264 -14.21 -18.81 -5.82
CA LEU A 264 -13.52 -19.66 -6.80
C LEU A 264 -14.44 -20.70 -7.45
N HIS A 265 -15.34 -21.33 -6.68
CA HIS A 265 -16.15 -22.44 -7.19
C HIS A 265 -17.56 -22.01 -7.63
N ASN A 266 -18.21 -21.14 -6.85
CA ASN A 266 -19.61 -20.78 -7.08
C ASN A 266 -19.73 -19.54 -7.97
N GLU A 267 -18.89 -18.53 -7.72
CA GLU A 267 -18.92 -17.27 -8.48
C GLU A 267 -17.88 -17.23 -9.62
N ARG A 268 -16.93 -18.19 -9.63
CA ARG A 268 -15.88 -18.34 -10.65
C ARG A 268 -15.17 -17.03 -10.99
N LEU A 269 -14.94 -16.20 -9.97
CA LEU A 269 -14.29 -14.91 -10.16
C LEU A 269 -12.89 -15.13 -10.77
N PRO A 270 -12.59 -14.48 -11.90
CA PRO A 270 -11.28 -14.57 -12.51
C PRO A 270 -10.27 -13.87 -11.61
N TYR A 271 -9.09 -14.49 -11.43
CA TYR A 271 -7.96 -13.88 -10.73
C TYR A 271 -6.89 -13.49 -11.76
N PRO A 272 -7.11 -12.47 -12.60
CA PRO A 272 -6.21 -12.13 -13.71
C PRO A 272 -4.78 -11.86 -13.23
N ILE A 273 -4.66 -11.21 -12.08
CA ILE A 273 -3.39 -10.91 -11.42
C ILE A 273 -2.68 -12.18 -10.93
N GLY A 274 -3.42 -13.08 -10.27
CA GLY A 274 -2.90 -14.40 -9.89
C GLY A 274 -2.47 -15.21 -11.10
N GLY A 275 -3.20 -15.08 -12.22
CA GLY A 275 -2.90 -15.72 -13.50
C GLY A 275 -1.50 -15.43 -14.02
N VAL A 276 -1.02 -14.18 -13.93
CA VAL A 276 0.37 -13.82 -14.30
C VAL A 276 1.38 -14.63 -13.49
N LEU A 277 1.21 -14.65 -12.17
CA LEU A 277 2.11 -15.37 -11.27
C LEU A 277 2.05 -16.88 -11.54
N PHE A 278 0.85 -17.42 -11.77
CA PHE A 278 0.67 -18.83 -12.13
C PHE A 278 1.38 -19.19 -13.43
N GLN A 279 1.28 -18.38 -14.48
CA GLN A 279 1.96 -18.62 -15.74
C GLN A 279 3.49 -18.65 -15.61
N LEU A 280 4.06 -17.89 -14.65
CA LEU A 280 5.49 -17.91 -14.37
C LEU A 280 5.92 -19.16 -13.59
N ILE A 281 5.09 -19.66 -12.67
CA ILE A 281 5.45 -20.80 -11.79
C ILE A 281 4.99 -22.17 -12.32
N ASP A 282 4.12 -22.21 -13.32
CA ASP A 282 3.57 -23.46 -13.92
C ASP A 282 4.50 -24.06 -15.00
N ALA A 283 5.81 -23.80 -14.91
CA ALA A 283 6.79 -24.37 -15.81
C ALA A 283 7.21 -25.79 -15.34
N PRO A 284 7.43 -26.74 -16.26
CA PRO A 284 8.09 -27.99 -15.92
C PRO A 284 9.46 -27.73 -15.27
N PRO A 285 9.87 -28.53 -14.27
CA PRO A 285 11.13 -28.30 -13.58
C PRO A 285 12.32 -28.25 -14.57
N GLY A 286 13.11 -27.16 -14.48
CA GLY A 286 14.29 -26.96 -15.33
C GLY A 286 14.00 -26.47 -16.74
N ARG A 287 12.75 -26.12 -17.07
CA ARG A 287 12.37 -25.54 -18.38
C ARG A 287 11.80 -24.13 -18.22
N LEU A 288 11.90 -23.36 -19.30
CA LEU A 288 11.29 -22.04 -19.38
C LEU A 288 9.75 -22.12 -19.31
N PRO A 289 9.08 -21.18 -18.62
CA PRO A 289 7.64 -21.02 -18.69
C PRO A 289 7.17 -20.93 -20.16
N GLU A 290 5.98 -21.46 -20.44
CA GLU A 290 5.44 -21.47 -21.80
C GLU A 290 5.22 -20.06 -22.35
N VAL A 291 4.72 -19.14 -21.50
CA VAL A 291 4.52 -17.73 -21.86
C VAL A 291 5.80 -17.09 -22.42
N MET A 292 6.95 -17.42 -21.84
CA MET A 292 8.26 -16.88 -22.26
C MET A 292 8.79 -17.48 -23.56
N ARG A 293 8.21 -18.58 -24.03
CA ARG A 293 8.52 -19.20 -25.32
C ARG A 293 7.59 -18.71 -26.43
N SER A 294 6.51 -18.03 -26.07
CA SER A 294 5.52 -17.57 -27.05
C SER A 294 6.02 -16.34 -27.80
N ARG A 295 5.99 -16.40 -29.14
CA ARG A 295 6.39 -15.27 -30.00
C ARG A 295 5.58 -13.99 -29.75
N PRO A 296 4.23 -14.04 -29.59
CA PRO A 296 3.46 -12.83 -29.33
C PRO A 296 3.89 -12.13 -28.05
N PHE A 297 4.13 -12.89 -26.97
CA PHE A 297 4.63 -12.33 -25.71
C PHE A 297 6.01 -11.70 -25.88
N LEU A 298 6.95 -12.40 -26.54
CA LEU A 298 8.30 -11.88 -26.75
C LEU A 298 8.32 -10.61 -27.60
N ILE A 299 7.46 -10.51 -28.61
CA ILE A 299 7.30 -9.30 -29.43
C ILE A 299 6.73 -8.17 -28.57
N ALA A 300 5.64 -8.42 -27.84
CA ALA A 300 5.01 -7.40 -26.99
C ALA A 300 5.95 -6.90 -25.88
N ALA A 301 6.66 -7.82 -25.22
CA ALA A 301 7.66 -7.51 -24.20
C ALA A 301 8.84 -6.72 -24.81
N GLY A 302 9.33 -7.13 -25.97
CA GLY A 302 10.39 -6.42 -26.70
C GLY A 302 9.99 -4.99 -27.06
N CYS A 303 8.77 -4.80 -27.59
CA CYS A 303 8.23 -3.47 -27.87
C CYS A 303 8.10 -2.61 -26.59
N ALA A 304 7.55 -3.18 -25.51
CA ALA A 304 7.40 -2.46 -24.25
C ALA A 304 8.75 -2.06 -23.65
N CYS A 305 9.72 -2.98 -23.63
CA CYS A 305 11.09 -2.70 -23.20
C CYS A 305 11.72 -1.60 -24.07
N ALA A 306 11.61 -1.68 -25.40
CA ALA A 306 12.14 -0.67 -26.29
C ALA A 306 11.55 0.72 -26.01
N ILE A 307 10.23 0.82 -25.82
CA ILE A 307 9.56 2.10 -25.51
C ILE A 307 10.02 2.67 -24.17
N ILE A 308 10.05 1.84 -23.12
CA ILE A 308 10.45 2.28 -21.77
C ILE A 308 11.92 2.69 -21.76
N THR A 309 12.80 1.89 -22.37
CA THR A 309 14.22 2.21 -22.49
C THR A 309 14.43 3.49 -23.28
N TRP A 310 13.72 3.69 -24.40
CA TRP A 310 13.81 4.92 -25.18
C TRP A 310 13.42 6.17 -24.37
N ARG A 311 12.31 6.09 -23.62
CA ARG A 311 11.90 7.18 -22.71
C ARG A 311 12.93 7.43 -21.62
N GLY A 312 13.53 6.38 -21.06
CA GLY A 312 14.61 6.51 -20.08
C GLY A 312 15.85 7.18 -20.66
N LEU A 313 16.30 6.78 -21.85
CA LEU A 313 17.42 7.42 -22.55
C LEU A 313 17.15 8.91 -22.83
N HIS A 314 15.92 9.25 -23.22
CA HIS A 314 15.52 10.63 -23.41
C HIS A 314 15.58 11.43 -22.11
N GLN A 315 15.10 10.85 -21.00
CA GLN A 315 15.18 11.47 -19.68
C GLN A 315 16.62 11.73 -19.23
N PHE A 316 17.57 10.88 -19.62
CA PHE A 316 19.00 11.09 -19.39
C PHE A 316 19.68 12.04 -20.40
N GLY A 317 18.92 12.62 -21.34
CA GLY A 317 19.45 13.53 -22.37
C GLY A 317 20.30 12.84 -23.45
N LEU A 318 20.25 11.51 -23.53
CA LEU A 318 21.05 10.72 -24.49
C LEU A 318 20.41 10.68 -25.89
N VAL A 319 19.10 10.94 -25.99
CA VAL A 319 18.37 11.03 -27.25
C VAL A 319 17.48 12.29 -27.28
N PRO A 320 17.26 12.92 -28.46
CA PRO A 320 16.65 14.24 -28.55
C PRO A 320 15.10 14.23 -28.60
N PHE A 321 14.46 13.06 -28.66
CA PHE A 321 13.00 12.96 -28.67
C PHE A 321 12.51 11.77 -27.85
N THR A 322 11.26 11.83 -27.42
CA THR A 322 10.61 10.79 -26.61
C THR A 322 9.42 10.16 -27.34
N ILE A 323 9.02 8.98 -26.90
CA ILE A 323 7.78 8.34 -27.34
C ILE A 323 6.66 8.84 -26.45
N VAL A 324 5.72 9.56 -27.04
CA VAL A 324 4.57 10.16 -26.35
C VAL A 324 3.58 9.05 -25.98
N LEU A 325 3.34 8.89 -24.68
CA LEU A 325 2.30 8.02 -24.11
C LEU A 325 1.22 8.83 -23.39
N ASP A 326 1.45 10.14 -23.28
CA ASP A 326 0.65 11.11 -22.56
C ASP A 326 -0.09 11.88 -23.65
N LEU A 327 -1.36 11.55 -23.86
CA LEU A 327 -2.16 12.16 -24.92
C LEU A 327 -2.80 13.45 -24.37
N ASP A 328 -2.76 14.53 -25.14
CA ASP A 328 -3.39 15.80 -24.75
C ASP A 328 -4.65 16.05 -25.58
N PHE A 329 -5.80 15.79 -24.95
CA PHE A 329 -7.13 16.14 -25.44
C PHE A 329 -7.68 17.38 -24.74
N GLY A 330 -6.91 18.03 -23.86
CA GLY A 330 -7.30 19.25 -23.14
C GLY A 330 -7.90 20.32 -24.05
N PRO A 331 -7.25 20.71 -25.16
CA PRO A 331 -7.79 21.71 -26.08
C PRO A 331 -9.14 21.33 -26.69
N ILE A 332 -9.37 20.04 -26.94
CA ILE A 332 -10.60 19.51 -27.57
C ILE A 332 -11.73 19.41 -26.54
N LEU A 333 -11.40 19.16 -25.27
CA LEU A 333 -12.32 18.91 -24.17
C LEU A 333 -12.38 20.06 -23.14
N ALA A 334 -11.97 21.27 -23.56
CA ALA A 334 -11.93 22.46 -22.70
C ALA A 334 -13.31 23.09 -22.44
N GLY A 335 -14.32 22.76 -23.25
CA GLY A 335 -15.68 23.32 -23.16
C GLY A 335 -16.70 22.37 -22.53
N ALA A 336 -17.85 22.94 -22.15
CA ALA A 336 -19.01 22.14 -21.78
C ALA A 336 -19.46 21.25 -22.98
N PRO A 337 -19.92 20.01 -22.73
CA PRO A 337 -20.24 19.42 -21.44
C PRO A 337 -19.05 18.74 -20.73
N TRP A 338 -17.89 18.65 -21.36
CA TRP A 338 -16.76 17.83 -20.89
C TRP A 338 -16.17 18.31 -19.57
N THR A 339 -16.13 19.62 -19.33
CA THR A 339 -15.72 20.22 -18.05
C THR A 339 -16.58 19.76 -16.87
N ASN A 340 -17.78 19.24 -17.12
CA ASN A 340 -18.67 18.72 -16.08
C ASN A 340 -18.43 17.23 -15.78
N ALA A 341 -17.48 16.57 -16.43
CA ALA A 341 -17.13 15.19 -16.12
C ALA A 341 -16.60 15.07 -14.68
N LEU A 342 -16.90 13.94 -14.03
CA LEU A 342 -16.36 13.63 -12.71
C LEU A 342 -14.83 13.52 -12.79
N ASP A 343 -14.36 12.85 -13.84
CA ASP A 343 -12.95 12.58 -14.11
C ASP A 343 -12.44 13.35 -15.35
N HIS A 344 -12.58 14.68 -15.32
CA HIS A 344 -12.16 15.54 -16.44
C HIS A 344 -10.66 15.45 -16.73
N THR A 345 -9.84 15.27 -15.69
CA THR A 345 -8.38 15.20 -15.84
C THR A 345 -7.95 13.97 -16.63
N HIS A 346 -8.43 12.77 -16.30
CA HIS A 346 -8.05 11.57 -17.04
C HIS A 346 -8.69 11.49 -18.44
N LEU A 347 -9.82 12.18 -18.66
CA LEU A 347 -10.40 12.34 -20.00
C LEU A 347 -9.57 13.27 -20.89
N THR A 348 -9.03 14.35 -20.33
CA THR A 348 -8.23 15.35 -21.07
C THR A 348 -6.78 14.93 -21.24
N HIS A 349 -6.22 14.21 -20.27
CA HIS A 349 -4.83 13.75 -20.29
C HIS A 349 -4.75 12.24 -20.04
N PRO A 350 -5.26 11.38 -20.94
CA PRO A 350 -5.15 9.94 -20.76
C PRO A 350 -3.71 9.49 -20.99
N HIS A 351 -3.23 8.66 -20.07
CA HIS A 351 -1.90 8.09 -20.07
C HIS A 351 -1.96 6.62 -20.51
N LEU A 352 -1.18 6.26 -21.54
CA LEU A 352 -1.06 4.88 -22.00
C LEU A 352 -0.10 4.10 -21.11
N TYR A 353 -0.66 3.45 -20.10
CA TYR A 353 0.12 2.57 -19.24
C TYR A 353 0.30 1.18 -19.87
N LEU A 354 1.48 0.94 -20.46
CA LEU A 354 1.82 -0.33 -21.12
C LEU A 354 1.61 -1.55 -20.21
N GLY A 355 1.89 -1.42 -18.91
CA GLY A 355 1.65 -2.49 -17.92
C GLY A 355 0.16 -2.80 -17.71
N PHE A 356 -0.71 -1.79 -17.66
CA PHE A 356 -2.16 -2.01 -17.55
C PHE A 356 -2.74 -2.57 -18.84
N ILE A 357 -2.23 -2.16 -20.01
CA ILE A 357 -2.59 -2.76 -21.29
C ILE A 357 -2.28 -4.26 -21.27
N ALA A 358 -1.11 -4.66 -20.78
CA ALA A 358 -0.76 -6.08 -20.63
C ALA A 358 -1.71 -6.83 -19.67
N LEU A 359 -2.08 -6.21 -18.54
CA LEU A 359 -3.05 -6.81 -17.61
C LEU A 359 -4.46 -6.90 -18.20
N ALA A 360 -4.88 -5.95 -19.04
CA ALA A 360 -6.18 -5.93 -19.67
C ALA A 360 -6.40 -7.16 -20.58
N PHE A 361 -5.35 -7.70 -21.21
CA PHE A 361 -5.43 -8.95 -21.98
C PHE A 361 -5.79 -10.18 -21.13
N LEU A 362 -5.62 -10.10 -19.80
CA LEU A 362 -5.96 -11.18 -18.87
C LEU A 362 -7.36 -11.01 -18.27
N VAL A 363 -8.00 -9.85 -18.46
CA VAL A 363 -9.32 -9.55 -17.94
C VAL A 363 -10.38 -10.08 -18.92
N PRO A 364 -11.36 -10.88 -18.47
CA PRO A 364 -12.49 -11.29 -19.30
C PRO A 364 -13.24 -10.13 -19.96
N LEU A 365 -13.79 -10.38 -21.15
CA LEU A 365 -14.46 -9.36 -21.96
C LEU A 365 -15.63 -8.70 -21.22
N ASP A 366 -16.44 -9.49 -20.51
CA ASP A 366 -17.62 -8.99 -19.78
C ASP A 366 -17.26 -8.02 -18.65
N LEU A 367 -16.14 -8.29 -17.96
CA LEU A 367 -15.60 -7.41 -16.92
C LEU A 367 -15.03 -6.13 -17.53
N SER A 368 -14.28 -6.25 -18.62
CA SER A 368 -13.76 -5.09 -19.35
C SER A 368 -14.89 -4.19 -19.84
N PHE A 369 -15.96 -4.78 -20.37
CA PHE A 369 -17.16 -4.06 -20.78
C PHE A 369 -17.84 -3.35 -19.60
N SER A 370 -18.02 -4.04 -18.47
CA SER A 370 -18.67 -3.47 -17.28
C SER A 370 -17.87 -2.29 -16.71
N LEU A 371 -16.54 -2.37 -16.65
CA LEU A 371 -15.69 -1.27 -16.21
C LEU A 371 -15.88 -0.03 -17.09
N TRP A 372 -15.88 -0.19 -18.41
CA TRP A 372 -16.12 0.91 -19.35
C TRP A 372 -17.54 1.46 -19.26
N ALA A 373 -18.55 0.59 -19.20
CA ALA A 373 -19.95 1.01 -19.12
C ALA A 373 -20.24 1.82 -17.85
N VAL A 374 -19.69 1.40 -16.70
CA VAL A 374 -19.83 2.12 -15.43
C VAL A 374 -19.02 3.42 -15.44
N PHE A 375 -17.79 3.41 -15.97
CA PHE A 375 -16.97 4.63 -16.09
C PHE A 375 -17.65 5.71 -16.95
N VAL A 376 -18.13 5.31 -18.14
CA VAL A 376 -18.84 6.22 -19.05
C VAL A 376 -20.18 6.65 -18.45
N GLY A 377 -20.97 5.70 -17.94
CA GLY A 377 -22.28 5.99 -17.34
C GLY A 377 -22.19 6.90 -16.11
N GLY A 378 -21.20 6.68 -15.25
CA GLY A 378 -20.93 7.52 -14.08
C GLY A 378 -20.54 8.95 -14.46
N ASN A 379 -19.65 9.11 -15.45
CA ASN A 379 -19.30 10.43 -15.95
C ASN A 379 -20.49 11.13 -16.60
N LEU A 380 -21.28 10.43 -17.43
CA LEU A 380 -22.48 11.00 -18.04
C LEU A 380 -23.52 11.43 -17.00
N LEU A 381 -23.72 10.63 -15.94
CA LEU A 381 -24.61 10.98 -14.84
C LEU A 381 -24.13 12.24 -14.12
N VAL A 382 -22.84 12.33 -13.78
CA VAL A 382 -22.29 13.52 -13.10
C VAL A 382 -22.33 14.75 -14.01
N MET A 383 -22.00 14.61 -15.29
CA MET A 383 -22.13 15.69 -16.29
C MET A 383 -23.55 16.23 -16.34
N TRP A 384 -24.54 15.33 -16.35
CA TRP A 384 -25.96 15.69 -16.34
C TRP A 384 -26.39 16.36 -15.03
N LEU A 385 -25.94 15.86 -13.88
CA LEU A 385 -26.24 16.47 -12.57
C LEU A 385 -25.62 17.87 -12.46
N ARG A 386 -24.34 18.03 -12.81
CA ARG A 386 -23.65 19.33 -12.83
C ARG A 386 -24.26 20.30 -13.84
N SER A 387 -24.76 19.83 -14.98
CA SER A 387 -25.48 20.69 -15.95
C SER A 387 -26.76 21.30 -15.38
N ARG A 388 -27.32 20.74 -14.30
CA ARG A 388 -28.47 21.30 -13.54
C ARG A 388 -28.06 22.12 -12.32
N GLY A 389 -26.78 22.43 -12.17
CA GLY A 389 -26.26 23.20 -11.05
C GLY A 389 -26.05 22.40 -9.76
N ILE A 390 -26.07 21.06 -9.81
CA ILE A 390 -25.76 20.23 -8.64
C ILE A 390 -24.24 20.19 -8.46
N PRO A 391 -23.69 20.70 -7.34
CA PRO A 391 -22.25 20.87 -7.16
C PRO A 391 -21.57 19.57 -6.68
N ILE A 392 -21.41 18.60 -7.58
CA ILE A 392 -20.67 17.36 -7.29
C ILE A 392 -19.18 17.63 -7.46
N GLY A 393 -18.40 17.69 -6.39
CA GLY A 393 -16.95 17.88 -6.42
C GLY A 393 -16.16 16.56 -6.47
N ALA A 394 -14.83 16.66 -6.50
CA ALA A 394 -13.93 15.51 -6.43
C ALA A 394 -13.94 14.82 -5.05
N ASP A 395 -14.27 15.58 -4.00
CA ASP A 395 -14.51 15.11 -2.63
C ASP A 395 -15.69 14.14 -2.53
N HIS A 396 -16.65 14.21 -3.45
CA HIS A 396 -17.78 13.28 -3.51
C HIS A 396 -17.38 11.93 -4.12
N ALA A 397 -16.28 11.84 -4.87
CA ALA A 397 -15.82 10.58 -5.44
C ALA A 397 -15.45 9.56 -4.35
N SER A 398 -14.75 9.99 -3.30
CA SER A 398 -14.43 9.14 -2.15
C SER A 398 -15.67 8.72 -1.36
N GLN A 399 -16.71 9.55 -1.34
CA GLN A 399 -18.01 9.20 -0.76
C GLN A 399 -18.75 8.15 -1.60
N PHE A 400 -18.65 8.21 -2.93
CA PHE A 400 -19.19 7.15 -3.80
C PHE A 400 -18.49 5.83 -3.59
N ASP A 401 -17.16 5.83 -3.45
CA ASP A 401 -16.38 4.62 -3.15
C ASP A 401 -16.80 4.01 -1.81
N PHE A 402 -16.99 4.86 -0.78
CA PHE A 402 -17.47 4.42 0.53
C PHE A 402 -18.90 3.85 0.46
N GLY A 403 -19.80 4.51 -0.27
CA GLY A 403 -21.16 4.02 -0.51
C GLY A 403 -21.18 2.68 -1.26
N ALA A 404 -20.29 2.51 -2.23
CA ALA A 404 -20.11 1.26 -2.95
C ALA A 404 -19.62 0.14 -2.04
N MET A 405 -18.68 0.41 -1.12
CA MET A 405 -18.24 -0.55 -0.09
C MET A 405 -19.40 -0.97 0.84
N ILE A 406 -20.26 -0.02 1.26
CA ILE A 406 -21.44 -0.33 2.07
C ILE A 406 -22.44 -1.20 1.29
N ALA A 407 -22.60 -0.97 -0.02
CA ALA A 407 -23.51 -1.76 -0.85
C ALA A 407 -22.95 -3.16 -1.18
N ILE A 408 -21.64 -3.29 -1.43
CA ILE A 408 -21.02 -4.55 -1.83
C ILE A 408 -20.90 -5.54 -0.66
N ALA A 409 -20.69 -5.07 0.56
CA ALA A 409 -20.58 -5.92 1.75
C ALA A 409 -21.82 -6.84 1.96
N PRO A 410 -23.06 -6.32 2.04
CA PRO A 410 -24.25 -7.16 2.15
C PRO A 410 -24.50 -7.99 0.89
N LEU A 411 -24.12 -7.50 -0.30
CA LEU A 411 -24.22 -8.27 -1.54
C LEU A 411 -23.34 -9.53 -1.49
N VAL A 412 -22.08 -9.40 -1.04
CA VAL A 412 -21.17 -10.54 -0.86
C VAL A 412 -21.73 -11.55 0.15
N LEU A 413 -22.27 -11.05 1.27
CA LEU A 413 -22.92 -11.91 2.27
C LEU A 413 -24.15 -12.62 1.69
N TRP A 414 -24.96 -11.92 0.90
CA TRP A 414 -26.17 -12.46 0.29
C TRP A 414 -25.86 -13.50 -0.78
N LEU A 415 -24.89 -13.26 -1.67
CA LEU A 415 -24.46 -14.21 -2.70
C LEU A 415 -23.90 -15.50 -2.09
N GLY A 416 -23.12 -15.38 -1.01
CA GLY A 416 -22.51 -16.53 -0.32
C GLY A 416 -23.34 -17.14 0.81
N ARG A 417 -24.55 -16.65 1.09
CA ARG A 417 -25.35 -16.99 2.28
C ARG A 417 -25.50 -18.50 2.55
N HIS A 418 -25.64 -19.32 1.50
CA HIS A 418 -25.77 -20.78 1.67
C HIS A 418 -24.44 -21.46 2.03
N TRP A 419 -23.32 -20.96 1.52
CA TRP A 419 -21.98 -21.45 1.90
C TRP A 419 -21.64 -20.99 3.32
N TYR A 420 -21.77 -19.70 3.59
CA TYR A 420 -21.46 -19.13 4.91
C TYR A 420 -22.37 -19.69 6.00
N GLY A 421 -23.67 -19.88 5.72
CA GLY A 421 -24.60 -20.53 6.64
C GLY A 421 -24.19 -21.97 6.99
N ARG A 422 -23.71 -22.75 6.01
CA ARG A 422 -23.17 -24.11 6.28
C ARG A 422 -21.90 -24.07 7.12
N VAL A 423 -21.00 -23.11 6.90
CA VAL A 423 -19.79 -22.94 7.71
C VAL A 423 -20.16 -22.51 9.13
N ALA A 424 -21.12 -21.60 9.30
CA ALA A 424 -21.63 -21.19 10.61
C ALA A 424 -22.26 -22.37 11.38
N LEU A 425 -23.10 -23.17 10.71
CA LEU A 425 -23.65 -24.40 11.29
C LEU A 425 -22.56 -25.41 11.63
N ALA A 426 -21.51 -25.53 10.81
CA ALA A 426 -20.37 -26.40 11.11
C ALA A 426 -19.58 -25.91 12.32
N ALA A 427 -19.42 -24.59 12.48
CA ALA A 427 -18.71 -23.98 13.60
C ALA A 427 -19.38 -24.23 14.96
N ILE A 428 -20.70 -24.40 14.98
CA ILE A 428 -21.48 -24.79 16.18
C ILE A 428 -21.79 -26.30 16.25
N GLY A 429 -21.12 -27.12 15.43
CA GLY A 429 -21.26 -28.58 15.45
C GLY A 429 -22.55 -29.15 14.85
N ARG A 430 -23.35 -28.33 14.16
CA ARG A 430 -24.66 -28.71 13.58
C ARG A 430 -24.60 -29.14 12.11
N SER A 431 -23.46 -29.04 11.44
CA SER A 431 -23.28 -29.49 10.06
C SER A 431 -22.30 -30.66 9.98
N GLN A 432 -22.67 -31.69 9.22
CA GLN A 432 -21.82 -32.85 8.95
C GLN A 432 -20.94 -32.67 7.70
N ASP A 433 -21.12 -31.61 6.91
CA ASP A 433 -20.33 -31.32 5.72
C ASP A 433 -18.83 -31.25 6.10
N PRO A 434 -17.99 -32.20 5.63
CA PRO A 434 -16.58 -32.26 6.00
C PRO A 434 -15.82 -30.99 5.64
N LEU A 435 -16.18 -30.37 4.52
CA LEU A 435 -15.49 -29.18 4.02
C LEU A 435 -15.91 -27.93 4.79
N ALA A 436 -17.18 -27.83 5.19
CA ALA A 436 -17.63 -26.76 6.07
C ALA A 436 -16.95 -26.86 7.45
N ARG A 437 -16.80 -28.08 7.99
CA ARG A 437 -16.06 -28.32 9.24
C ARG A 437 -14.59 -27.97 9.14
N ALA A 438 -13.93 -28.28 8.03
CA ALA A 438 -12.55 -27.85 7.79
C ALA A 438 -12.40 -26.32 7.66
N THR A 439 -13.47 -25.62 7.28
CA THR A 439 -13.46 -24.15 7.14
C THR A 439 -13.85 -23.43 8.43
N ALA A 440 -14.60 -24.08 9.32
CA ALA A 440 -15.11 -23.50 10.56
C ALA A 440 -14.06 -22.82 11.47
N PRO A 441 -12.82 -23.32 11.63
CA PRO A 441 -11.79 -22.64 12.43
C PRO A 441 -11.49 -21.22 11.94
N TRP A 442 -11.57 -20.97 10.63
CA TRP A 442 -11.35 -19.64 10.06
C TRP A 442 -12.47 -18.67 10.42
N LEU A 443 -13.71 -19.14 10.57
CA LEU A 443 -14.80 -18.30 11.08
C LEU A 443 -14.50 -17.84 12.51
N TRP A 444 -14.07 -18.76 13.37
CA TRP A 444 -13.66 -18.42 14.73
C TRP A 444 -12.44 -17.51 14.78
N ALA A 445 -11.47 -17.68 13.87
CA ALA A 445 -10.33 -16.78 13.75
C ALA A 445 -10.76 -15.35 13.36
N VAL A 446 -11.73 -15.19 12.44
CA VAL A 446 -12.31 -13.86 12.14
C VAL A 446 -12.99 -13.28 13.37
N VAL A 447 -13.86 -14.05 14.04
CA VAL A 447 -14.60 -13.58 15.22
C VAL A 447 -13.64 -13.18 16.35
N ALA A 448 -12.64 -14.01 16.65
CA ALA A 448 -11.64 -13.75 17.69
C ALA A 448 -10.78 -12.53 17.34
N ALA A 449 -10.37 -12.38 16.09
CA ALA A 449 -9.60 -11.22 15.64
C ALA A 449 -10.42 -9.92 15.72
N MET A 450 -11.68 -9.94 15.25
CA MET A 450 -12.58 -8.79 15.34
C MET A 450 -12.91 -8.43 16.78
N ALA A 451 -13.15 -9.42 17.64
CA ALA A 451 -13.35 -9.21 19.08
C ALA A 451 -12.10 -8.64 19.75
N GLY A 452 -10.90 -9.12 19.37
CA GLY A 452 -9.63 -8.59 19.84
C GLY A 452 -9.39 -7.13 19.41
N ILE A 453 -9.70 -6.81 18.15
CA ILE A 453 -9.67 -5.43 17.64
C ILE A 453 -10.65 -4.55 18.42
N ALA A 454 -11.90 -4.98 18.56
CA ALA A 454 -12.92 -4.21 19.27
C ALA A 454 -12.57 -4.02 20.76
N LEU A 455 -12.09 -5.07 21.42
CA LEU A 455 -11.64 -4.99 22.81
C LEU A 455 -10.45 -4.03 22.94
N TRP A 456 -9.49 -4.10 22.01
CA TRP A 456 -8.35 -3.20 21.99
C TRP A 456 -8.80 -1.74 21.87
N LEU A 457 -9.73 -1.45 20.94
CA LEU A 457 -10.34 -0.13 20.71
C LEU A 457 -11.26 0.35 21.85
N VAL A 458 -11.67 -0.53 22.78
CA VAL A 458 -12.48 -0.15 23.94
C VAL A 458 -11.60 0.11 25.15
N LEU A 459 -10.52 -0.66 25.29
CA LEU A 459 -9.56 -0.53 26.40
C LEU A 459 -8.54 0.59 26.19
N HIS A 460 -8.27 0.94 24.93
CA HIS A 460 -7.44 2.04 24.49
C HIS A 460 -8.30 2.83 23.54
#